data_AF-A0A252B5F3-F1
#
_entry.id   AF-A0A252B5F3-F1
#
_cell.length_a   1.000
_cell.length_b   1.000
_cell.length_c   1.000
_cell.angle_alpha   90.00
_cell.angle_beta   90.00
_cell.angle_gamma   90.00
#
_symmetry.space_group_name_H-M   'P 1'
#
loop_
_entity.id
_entity.type
_entity.pdbx_description
1 polymer ?
#
loop_
_entity_poly.entity_id
_entity_poly.type
_entity_poly.pdbx_seq_one_letter_code
_entity_poly.pdbx_strand_id
1 'polypeptide(L)'
;MYIRNVLSALGLLAVGALLTPAEAAVSAKQAAHNAAQSANAAAPTMQPSPITMQQDFGPWHASCSYMPATHTATACVVSQQLSMQQQGRTISIGMVIVGHSVNATTPVLSDRPYEVSLMTPLGFDLTKPSTLTLDSAAPLSMPYIMCTTSGCLSSVQATPTLMASLRGAKDGHIRVAHVTAQGGDVVTINYKMAHFLDALLAVEAWEKVKTPL
;
A
#
# COMPACT_ATOMS: atom_id res chain seq x y z
N MET A 1 34.96 49.36 -6.57
CA MET A 1 35.55 49.55 -7.91
C MET A 1 35.10 48.38 -8.78
N TYR A 2 34.44 48.50 -9.93
CA TYR A 2 34.06 49.64 -10.78
C TYR A 2 32.89 49.19 -11.71
N ILE A 3 31.84 50.02 -11.80
CA ILE A 3 31.00 50.41 -12.97
C ILE A 3 30.14 49.33 -13.70
N ARG A 4 28.80 49.37 -13.80
CA ARG A 4 27.74 50.36 -14.20
C ARG A 4 27.47 50.50 -15.71
N ASN A 5 26.16 50.57 -16.01
CA ASN A 5 25.43 51.20 -17.13
C ASN A 5 25.03 50.28 -18.31
N VAL A 6 23.73 50.02 -18.55
CA VAL A 6 22.62 50.89 -19.02
C VAL A 6 22.76 51.24 -20.50
N LEU A 7 21.77 50.84 -21.32
CA LEU A 7 21.25 51.72 -22.36
C LEU A 7 19.79 51.38 -22.69
N SER A 8 18.98 52.43 -22.67
CA SER A 8 17.56 52.52 -22.95
C SER A 8 17.39 53.16 -24.34
N ALA A 9 16.34 52.81 -25.09
CA ALA A 9 15.95 53.55 -26.29
C ALA A 9 14.43 53.67 -26.36
N LEU A 10 13.97 54.93 -26.41
CA LEU A 10 12.59 55.38 -26.53
C LEU A 10 12.25 55.79 -27.98
N GLY A 11 10.95 55.71 -28.33
CA GLY A 11 10.24 56.56 -29.31
C GLY A 11 10.08 55.95 -30.71
N LEU A 12 8.95 56.06 -31.44
CA LEU A 12 7.97 57.15 -31.56
C LEU A 12 6.55 56.67 -32.00
N LEU A 13 5.58 57.56 -31.73
CA LEU A 13 4.15 57.72 -32.11
C LEU A 13 3.82 57.53 -33.62
N ALA A 14 2.58 57.39 -34.15
CA ALA A 14 1.16 57.41 -33.74
C ALA A 14 0.32 56.90 -34.95
N VAL A 15 -1.01 56.74 -34.80
CA VAL A 15 -2.11 57.19 -35.71
C VAL A 15 -3.40 56.42 -35.33
N GLY A 16 -4.50 57.15 -35.11
CA GLY A 16 -5.80 56.60 -34.78
C GLY A 16 -6.68 56.32 -36.01
N ALA A 17 -7.73 55.52 -35.81
CA ALA A 17 -8.92 55.44 -36.66
C ALA A 17 -10.13 54.96 -35.85
N LEU A 18 -11.28 55.60 -36.10
CA LEU A 18 -12.59 55.37 -35.49
C LEU A 18 -13.39 54.25 -36.22
N LEU A 19 -14.47 53.80 -35.55
CA LEU A 19 -15.72 53.19 -36.07
C LEU A 19 -15.84 51.65 -36.16
N THR A 20 -16.53 51.02 -35.20
CA THR A 20 -17.93 50.53 -35.28
C THR A 20 -18.17 49.29 -34.37
N PRO A 21 -19.38 49.15 -33.77
CA PRO A 21 -19.72 48.08 -32.83
C PRO A 21 -20.42 46.92 -33.53
N ALA A 22 -19.84 45.73 -33.55
CA ALA A 22 -20.55 44.53 -34.03
C ALA A 22 -19.93 43.24 -33.49
N GLU A 23 -19.95 43.02 -32.18
CA GLU A 23 -19.56 41.71 -31.60
C GLU A 23 -20.24 41.43 -30.25
N ALA A 24 -21.57 41.60 -30.20
CA ALA A 24 -22.38 41.30 -29.01
C ALA A 24 -23.26 40.04 -29.14
N ALA A 25 -23.07 39.21 -30.18
CA ALA A 25 -24.00 38.10 -30.46
C ALA A 25 -23.42 36.67 -30.31
N VAL A 26 -22.12 36.50 -30.05
CA VAL A 26 -21.52 35.15 -29.90
C VAL A 26 -21.44 34.71 -28.43
N SER A 27 -21.52 35.64 -27.47
CA SER A 27 -21.30 35.37 -26.04
C SER A 27 -22.50 34.71 -25.33
N ALA A 28 -23.72 34.83 -25.86
CA ALA A 28 -24.92 34.32 -25.18
C ALA A 28 -25.17 32.81 -25.38
N LYS A 29 -24.61 32.18 -26.43
CA LYS A 29 -24.89 30.77 -26.74
C LYS A 29 -23.94 29.78 -26.05
N GLN A 30 -22.72 30.22 -25.70
CA GLN A 30 -21.71 29.39 -25.02
C GLN A 30 -21.97 29.28 -23.50
N ALA A 31 -22.65 30.27 -22.90
CA ALA A 31 -23.00 30.26 -21.48
C ALA A 31 -24.13 29.26 -21.16
N ALA A 32 -25.04 29.02 -22.09
CA ALA A 32 -26.16 28.08 -21.89
C ALA A 32 -25.75 26.60 -22.05
N HIS A 33 -24.70 26.29 -22.83
CA HIS A 33 -24.20 24.91 -22.96
C HIS A 33 -23.38 24.45 -21.74
N ASN A 34 -22.66 25.35 -21.07
CA ASN A 34 -21.90 25.00 -19.87
C ASN A 34 -22.75 24.91 -18.59
N ALA A 35 -23.90 25.59 -18.55
CA ALA A 35 -24.82 25.52 -17.41
C ALA A 35 -25.66 24.22 -17.38
N ALA A 36 -25.88 23.57 -18.53
CA ALA A 36 -26.67 22.34 -18.62
C ALA A 36 -25.85 21.05 -18.35
N GLN A 37 -24.52 21.13 -18.36
CA GLN A 37 -23.64 19.95 -18.24
C GLN A 37 -23.11 19.71 -16.82
N SER A 38 -23.44 20.59 -15.87
CA SER A 38 -22.94 20.54 -14.48
C SER A 38 -23.97 20.01 -13.47
N ALA A 39 -25.18 19.62 -13.91
CA ALA A 39 -26.29 19.27 -13.02
C ALA A 39 -26.32 17.80 -12.53
N ASN A 40 -25.30 16.99 -12.83
CA ASN A 40 -25.26 15.57 -12.42
C ASN A 40 -23.91 15.11 -11.84
N ALA A 41 -23.16 16.01 -11.18
CA ALA A 41 -22.11 15.57 -10.28
C ALA A 41 -22.76 15.04 -9.00
N ALA A 42 -23.04 13.73 -8.96
CA ALA A 42 -23.39 13.05 -7.71
C ALA A 42 -22.32 13.37 -6.67
N ALA A 43 -22.73 13.93 -5.53
CA ALA A 43 -21.84 14.17 -4.41
C ALA A 43 -21.16 12.83 -4.04
N PRO A 44 -19.84 12.81 -3.78
CA PRO A 44 -19.17 11.60 -3.34
C PRO A 44 -19.86 11.11 -2.07
N THR A 45 -20.52 9.95 -2.15
CA THR A 45 -21.11 9.32 -0.97
C THR A 45 -19.98 9.01 0.00
N MET A 46 -19.98 9.67 1.15
CA MET A 46 -18.99 9.49 2.20
C MET A 46 -19.17 8.09 2.77
N GLN A 47 -18.42 7.13 2.23
CA GLN A 47 -18.49 5.75 2.67
C GLN A 47 -17.89 5.67 4.10
N PRO A 48 -18.61 5.11 5.09
CA PRO A 48 -18.12 5.07 6.46
C PRO A 48 -16.81 4.28 6.53
N SER A 49 -15.85 4.82 7.30
CA SER A 49 -14.55 4.17 7.51
C SER A 49 -14.72 2.87 8.29
N PRO A 50 -13.95 1.80 7.98
CA PRO A 50 -14.00 0.55 8.75
C PRO A 50 -13.69 0.77 10.23
N ILE A 51 -14.37 0.03 11.10
CA ILE A 51 -14.02 -0.04 12.52
C ILE A 51 -12.85 -1.01 12.65
N THR A 52 -11.83 -0.69 13.45
CA THR A 52 -10.63 -1.54 13.54
C THR A 52 -10.31 -1.88 14.99
N MET A 53 -10.05 -3.15 15.27
CA MET A 53 -9.34 -3.59 16.47
C MET A 53 -7.88 -3.79 16.15
N GLN A 54 -6.99 -3.35 17.05
CA GLN A 54 -5.55 -3.51 16.90
C GLN A 54 -4.87 -3.71 18.24
N GLN A 55 -3.81 -4.52 18.25
CA GLN A 55 -2.92 -4.67 19.40
C GLN A 55 -1.54 -5.14 18.94
N ASP A 56 -0.50 -4.70 19.64
CA ASP A 56 0.87 -5.18 19.43
C ASP A 56 1.21 -6.35 20.36
N PHE A 57 1.96 -7.31 19.83
CA PHE A 57 2.46 -8.50 20.48
C PHE A 57 3.95 -8.63 20.15
N GLY A 58 4.79 -7.99 20.98
CA GLY A 58 6.21 -7.86 20.66
C GLY A 58 6.41 -7.15 19.31
N PRO A 59 7.10 -7.77 18.34
CA PRO A 59 7.30 -7.16 17.02
C PRO A 59 6.10 -7.32 16.07
N TRP A 60 5.06 -8.08 16.45
CA TRP A 60 3.90 -8.36 15.62
C TRP A 60 2.75 -7.42 15.95
N HIS A 61 2.15 -6.85 14.91
CA HIS A 61 0.94 -6.06 14.96
C HIS A 61 -0.24 -6.91 14.52
N ALA A 62 -1.22 -7.12 15.40
CA ALA A 62 -2.47 -7.79 15.09
C ALA A 62 -3.55 -6.75 14.79
N SER A 63 -4.33 -6.95 13.73
CA SER A 63 -5.43 -6.06 13.37
C SER A 63 -6.59 -6.81 12.72
N CYS A 64 -7.82 -6.46 13.11
CA CYS A 64 -9.03 -6.84 12.39
C CYS A 64 -9.85 -5.61 12.03
N SER A 65 -10.27 -5.51 10.77
CA SER A 65 -11.19 -4.50 10.24
C SER A 65 -12.60 -5.06 10.18
N TYR A 66 -13.58 -4.23 10.48
CA TYR A 66 -14.99 -4.60 10.56
C TYR A 66 -15.85 -3.68 9.69
N MET A 67 -16.89 -4.25 9.09
CA MET A 67 -17.88 -3.50 8.33
C MET A 67 -18.81 -2.73 9.28
N PRO A 68 -18.89 -1.39 9.20
CA PRO A 68 -19.65 -0.58 10.16
C PRO A 68 -21.14 -0.96 10.25
N ALA A 69 -21.75 -1.35 9.13
CA ALA A 69 -23.18 -1.67 9.09
C ALA A 69 -23.56 -2.99 9.78
N THR A 70 -22.63 -3.95 9.83
CA THR A 70 -22.94 -5.32 10.32
C THR A 70 -22.09 -5.74 11.51
N HIS A 71 -21.05 -4.96 11.83
CA HIS A 71 -20.03 -5.27 12.82
C HIS A 71 -19.37 -6.63 12.61
N THR A 72 -19.31 -7.10 11.35
CA THR A 72 -18.65 -8.35 10.96
C THR A 72 -17.22 -8.07 10.50
N ALA A 73 -16.29 -8.96 10.86
CA ALA A 73 -14.90 -8.85 10.43
C ALA A 73 -14.81 -9.03 8.90
N THR A 74 -14.09 -8.14 8.23
CA THR A 74 -13.87 -8.15 6.79
C THR A 74 -12.42 -8.45 6.42
N ALA A 75 -11.49 -8.19 7.31
CA ALA A 75 -10.10 -8.59 7.16
C ALA A 75 -9.45 -8.72 8.53
N CYS A 76 -8.61 -9.73 8.70
CA CYS A 76 -7.81 -9.94 9.89
C CYS A 76 -6.38 -10.28 9.47
N VAL A 77 -5.42 -9.55 10.03
CA VAL A 77 -4.01 -9.63 9.65
C VAL A 77 -3.11 -9.57 10.87
N VAL A 78 -1.99 -10.28 10.79
CA VAL A 78 -0.85 -10.20 11.69
C VAL A 78 0.34 -9.79 10.84
N SER A 79 1.00 -8.69 11.19
CA SER A 79 2.10 -8.15 10.39
C SER A 79 3.31 -7.79 11.24
N GLN A 80 4.50 -7.86 10.65
CA GLN A 80 5.74 -7.40 11.26
C GLN A 80 6.43 -6.47 10.28
N GLN A 81 6.57 -5.20 10.68
CA GLN A 81 7.35 -4.22 9.95
C GLN A 81 8.85 -4.48 10.17
N LEU A 82 9.56 -4.75 9.09
CA LEU A 82 11.00 -5.02 9.13
C LEU A 82 11.75 -3.70 8.98
N SER A 83 12.77 -3.51 9.81
CA SER A 83 13.59 -2.30 9.75
C SER A 83 15.06 -2.60 10.01
N MET A 84 15.93 -1.73 9.49
CA MET A 84 17.35 -1.69 9.86
C MET A 84 17.75 -0.29 10.30
N GLN A 85 18.84 -0.22 11.07
CA GLN A 85 19.48 1.04 11.38
C GLN A 85 20.52 1.39 10.31
N GLN A 86 20.39 2.56 9.71
CA GLN A 86 21.34 3.09 8.75
C GLN A 86 21.62 4.55 9.09
N GLN A 87 22.90 4.87 9.38
CA GLN A 87 23.35 6.23 9.70
C GLN A 87 22.52 6.91 10.81
N GLY A 88 22.15 6.14 11.85
CA GLY A 88 21.35 6.65 12.97
C GLY A 88 19.86 6.83 12.67
N ARG A 89 19.37 6.38 11.51
CA ARG A 89 17.95 6.37 11.15
C ARG A 89 17.43 4.94 11.00
N THR A 90 16.21 4.72 11.48
CA THR A 90 15.48 3.47 11.25
C THR A 90 14.82 3.52 9.88
N ILE A 91 15.19 2.58 9.02
CA ILE A 91 14.70 2.46 7.65
C ILE A 91 13.83 1.21 7.55
N SER A 92 12.64 1.34 6.98
CA SER A 92 11.79 0.20 6.62
C SER A 92 12.44 -0.59 5.49
N ILE A 93 12.59 -1.90 5.69
CA ILE A 93 13.22 -2.82 4.73
C ILE A 93 12.29 -3.95 4.31
N GLY A 94 11.00 -3.80 4.60
CA GLY A 94 9.97 -4.72 4.16
C GLY A 94 8.96 -5.05 5.25
N MET A 95 8.05 -5.94 4.96
CA MET A 95 7.01 -6.38 5.88
C MET A 95 6.65 -7.83 5.61
N VAL A 96 6.39 -8.58 6.68
CA VAL A 96 5.72 -9.90 6.60
C VAL A 96 4.29 -9.71 7.06
N ILE A 97 3.34 -10.30 6.33
CA ILE A 97 1.91 -10.22 6.63
C ILE A 97 1.34 -11.64 6.54
N VAL A 98 0.58 -12.05 7.54
CA VAL A 98 -0.21 -13.28 7.53
C VAL A 98 -1.65 -12.90 7.85
N GLY A 99 -2.59 -13.21 6.96
CA GLY A 99 -3.97 -12.82 7.18
C GLY A 99 -4.90 -13.26 6.08
N HIS A 100 -6.15 -12.88 6.18
CA HIS A 100 -7.17 -13.12 5.18
C HIS A 100 -8.16 -11.96 5.15
N SER A 101 -8.88 -11.84 4.05
CA SER A 101 -9.90 -10.82 3.85
C SER A 101 -11.04 -11.38 3.03
N VAL A 102 -12.25 -10.88 3.22
CA VAL A 102 -13.42 -11.23 2.39
C VAL A 102 -13.22 -10.75 0.95
N ASN A 103 -13.90 -11.36 0.00
CA ASN A 103 -13.95 -10.87 -1.38
C ASN A 103 -15.39 -10.98 -1.91
N ALA A 104 -15.60 -10.51 -3.13
CA ALA A 104 -16.93 -10.52 -3.75
C ALA A 104 -17.56 -11.91 -3.88
N THR A 105 -16.73 -12.97 -4.03
CA THR A 105 -17.20 -14.35 -4.24
C THR A 105 -17.37 -15.13 -2.94
N THR A 106 -16.70 -14.72 -1.87
CA THR A 106 -16.64 -15.42 -0.59
C THR A 106 -16.67 -14.35 0.52
N PRO A 107 -17.88 -13.92 0.92
CA PRO A 107 -18.10 -12.79 1.82
C PRO A 107 -17.98 -13.16 3.30
N VAL A 108 -17.79 -14.43 3.62
CA VAL A 108 -17.56 -14.94 4.98
C VAL A 108 -16.05 -15.08 5.20
N LEU A 109 -15.51 -14.40 6.21
CA LEU A 109 -14.07 -14.34 6.44
C LEU A 109 -13.47 -15.72 6.78
N SER A 110 -14.18 -16.51 7.59
CA SER A 110 -13.72 -17.84 8.04
C SER A 110 -13.63 -18.87 6.91
N ASP A 111 -14.31 -18.62 5.79
CA ASP A 111 -14.26 -19.47 4.60
C ASP A 111 -13.06 -19.11 3.70
N ARG A 112 -12.32 -18.06 4.04
CA ARG A 112 -11.12 -17.62 3.31
C ARG A 112 -9.88 -18.24 3.91
N PRO A 113 -9.04 -18.90 3.09
CA PRO A 113 -7.75 -19.34 3.55
C PRO A 113 -6.88 -18.13 3.87
N TYR A 114 -5.99 -18.31 4.85
CA TYR A 114 -4.91 -17.37 5.10
C TYR A 114 -4.04 -17.21 3.85
N GLU A 115 -3.48 -16.02 3.70
CA GLU A 115 -2.40 -15.70 2.79
C GLU A 115 -1.17 -15.32 3.62
N VAL A 116 0.00 -15.66 3.09
CA VAL A 116 1.27 -15.12 3.56
C VAL A 116 1.77 -14.18 2.49
N SER A 117 2.02 -12.93 2.86
CA SER A 117 2.49 -11.91 1.94
C SER A 117 3.78 -11.28 2.45
N LEU A 118 4.65 -10.95 1.51
CA LEU A 118 5.88 -10.20 1.77
C LEU A 118 5.82 -8.90 0.97
N MET A 119 6.10 -7.78 1.65
CA MET A 119 6.44 -6.52 0.99
C MET A 119 7.96 -6.41 1.03
N THR A 120 8.64 -6.63 -0.09
CA THR A 120 10.10 -6.48 -0.19
C THR A 120 10.46 -5.11 -0.74
N PRO A 121 11.65 -4.56 -0.43
CA PRO A 121 12.08 -3.27 -0.98
C PRO A 121 12.14 -3.26 -2.50
N LEU A 122 12.18 -2.06 -3.07
CA LEU A 122 12.44 -1.87 -4.51
C LEU A 122 13.92 -2.13 -4.84
N GLY A 123 14.20 -2.38 -6.11
CA GLY A 123 15.57 -2.55 -6.62
C GLY A 123 16.07 -3.99 -6.75
N PHE A 124 15.26 -4.97 -6.35
CA PHE A 124 15.58 -6.40 -6.52
C PHE A 124 15.14 -6.94 -7.90
N ASP A 125 15.72 -8.09 -8.26
CA ASP A 125 15.44 -8.82 -9.49
C ASP A 125 14.06 -9.46 -9.45
N LEU A 126 13.10 -8.88 -10.16
CA LEU A 126 11.74 -9.40 -10.23
C LEU A 126 11.60 -10.67 -11.09
N THR A 127 12.64 -11.04 -11.86
CA THR A 127 12.65 -12.30 -12.62
C THR A 127 12.93 -13.51 -11.73
N LYS A 128 13.45 -13.28 -10.52
CA LYS A 128 13.66 -14.29 -9.50
C LYS A 128 12.67 -14.06 -8.36
N PRO A 129 11.88 -15.06 -7.95
CA PRO A 129 10.94 -14.88 -6.85
C PRO A 129 11.68 -14.54 -5.56
N SER A 130 11.04 -13.77 -4.68
CA SER A 130 11.47 -13.75 -3.29
C SER A 130 11.25 -15.14 -2.68
N THR A 131 11.92 -15.42 -1.56
CA THR A 131 11.65 -16.68 -0.83
C THR A 131 11.41 -16.42 0.64
N LEU A 132 10.51 -17.22 1.21
CA LEU A 132 10.22 -17.28 2.63
C LEU A 132 10.82 -18.55 3.21
N THR A 133 11.59 -18.45 4.27
CA THR A 133 12.07 -19.61 5.04
C THR A 133 11.65 -19.45 6.49
N LEU A 134 11.18 -20.54 7.09
CA LEU A 134 10.87 -20.63 8.51
C LEU A 134 11.88 -21.58 9.15
N ASP A 135 12.59 -21.11 10.17
CA ASP A 135 13.71 -21.80 10.79
C ASP A 135 14.72 -22.32 9.74
N SER A 136 14.98 -23.63 9.73
CA SER A 136 15.88 -24.32 8.78
C SER A 136 15.12 -25.10 7.70
N ALA A 137 13.84 -24.80 7.47
CA ALA A 137 13.05 -25.45 6.43
C ALA A 137 13.54 -25.10 5.01
N ALA A 138 13.04 -25.82 4.01
CA ALA A 138 13.29 -25.47 2.63
C ALA A 138 12.65 -24.10 2.29
N PRO A 139 13.32 -23.24 1.49
CA PRO A 139 12.74 -21.96 1.07
C PRO A 139 11.46 -22.16 0.25
N LEU A 140 10.40 -21.48 0.65
CA LEU A 140 9.15 -21.36 -0.10
C LEU A 140 9.28 -20.23 -1.12
N SER A 141 9.02 -20.53 -2.39
CA SER A 141 9.02 -19.52 -3.46
C SER A 141 7.80 -18.60 -3.33
N MET A 142 8.05 -17.29 -3.37
CA MET A 142 7.08 -16.21 -3.20
C MET A 142 7.08 -15.33 -4.46
N PRO A 143 6.27 -15.66 -5.48
CA PRO A 143 6.23 -14.91 -6.74
C PRO A 143 5.65 -13.50 -6.54
N TYR A 144 6.25 -12.52 -7.22
CA TYR A 144 5.79 -11.14 -7.17
C TYR A 144 4.46 -10.96 -7.92
N ILE A 145 3.56 -10.19 -7.33
CA ILE A 145 2.25 -9.85 -7.89
C ILE A 145 2.28 -8.45 -8.50
N MET A 146 2.81 -7.48 -7.74
CA MET A 146 2.85 -6.07 -8.13
C MET A 146 3.91 -5.32 -7.33
N CYS A 147 4.37 -4.19 -7.85
CA CYS A 147 5.18 -3.24 -7.10
C CYS A 147 4.48 -1.88 -7.01
N THR A 148 4.61 -1.25 -5.85
CA THR A 148 4.14 0.10 -5.56
C THR A 148 5.32 0.94 -5.06
N THR A 149 5.06 2.18 -4.66
CA THR A 149 6.07 3.03 -4.01
C THR A 149 6.55 2.48 -2.66
N SER A 150 5.79 1.59 -2.01
CA SER A 150 6.17 0.98 -0.73
C SER A 150 7.02 -0.28 -0.87
N GLY A 151 7.14 -0.84 -2.08
CA GLY A 151 7.87 -2.08 -2.33
C GLY A 151 7.18 -3.00 -3.34
N CYS A 152 7.68 -4.22 -3.44
CA CYS A 152 7.10 -5.27 -4.26
C CYS A 152 6.37 -6.29 -3.38
N LEU A 153 5.11 -6.52 -3.70
CA LEU A 153 4.25 -7.48 -3.03
C LEU A 153 4.43 -8.86 -3.68
N SER A 154 4.66 -9.87 -2.84
CA SER A 154 4.49 -11.28 -3.17
C SER A 154 3.50 -11.88 -2.18
N SER A 155 2.65 -12.81 -2.63
CA SER A 155 1.68 -13.47 -1.75
C SER A 155 1.46 -14.91 -2.21
N VAL A 156 1.25 -15.81 -1.26
CA VAL A 156 0.79 -17.18 -1.52
C VAL A 156 -0.32 -17.52 -0.54
N GLN A 157 -1.27 -18.33 -1.01
CA GLN A 157 -2.25 -18.94 -0.11
C GLN A 157 -1.52 -19.89 0.85
N ALA A 158 -1.81 -19.75 2.14
CA ALA A 158 -1.22 -20.60 3.17
C ALA A 158 -1.89 -21.97 3.18
N THR A 159 -1.12 -23.01 2.88
CA THR A 159 -1.55 -24.39 3.08
C THR A 159 -1.67 -24.71 4.57
N PRO A 160 -2.42 -25.76 4.97
CA PRO A 160 -2.44 -26.20 6.36
C PRO A 160 -1.04 -26.48 6.93
N THR A 161 -0.14 -27.04 6.11
CA THR A 161 1.25 -27.29 6.47
C THR A 161 2.04 -26.00 6.69
N LEU A 162 1.84 -24.98 5.84
CA LEU A 162 2.49 -23.68 6.03
C LEU A 162 1.97 -23.00 7.30
N MET A 163 0.66 -23.05 7.56
CA MET A 163 0.08 -22.51 8.80
C MET A 163 0.61 -23.22 10.04
N ALA A 164 0.74 -24.55 10.02
CA ALA A 164 1.35 -25.29 11.11
C ALA A 164 2.82 -24.88 11.33
N SER A 165 3.58 -24.68 10.25
CA SER A 165 4.96 -24.22 10.31
C SER A 165 5.07 -22.82 10.91
N LEU A 166 4.21 -21.88 10.49
CA LEU A 166 4.16 -20.51 11.03
C LEU A 166 3.88 -20.49 12.52
N ARG A 167 2.95 -21.32 13.01
CA ARG A 167 2.62 -21.40 14.45
C ARG A 167 3.77 -21.92 15.31
N GLY A 168 4.64 -22.76 14.75
CA GLY A 168 5.74 -23.40 15.47
C GLY A 168 7.11 -22.76 15.27
N ALA A 169 7.27 -21.87 14.29
CA ALA A 169 8.56 -21.31 13.92
C ALA A 169 9.13 -20.37 14.99
N LYS A 170 10.46 -20.29 15.05
CA LYS A 170 11.20 -19.41 15.98
C LYS A 170 11.83 -18.23 15.26
N ASP A 171 12.33 -18.47 14.05
CA ASP A 171 12.93 -17.46 13.20
C ASP A 171 12.36 -17.54 11.78
N GLY A 172 12.38 -16.40 11.10
CA GLY A 172 11.97 -16.29 9.72
C GLY A 172 12.98 -15.53 8.87
N HIS A 173 13.09 -15.92 7.61
CA HIS A 173 14.01 -15.33 6.65
C HIS A 173 13.29 -15.03 5.35
N ILE A 174 13.45 -13.80 4.86
CA ILE A 174 13.11 -13.43 3.48
C ILE A 174 14.41 -13.36 2.69
N ARG A 175 14.44 -13.95 1.50
CA ARG A 175 15.59 -13.78 0.59
C ARG A 175 15.16 -13.20 -0.74
N VAL A 176 15.92 -12.23 -1.20
CA VAL A 176 15.71 -11.50 -2.46
C VAL A 176 17.04 -11.35 -3.19
N ALA A 177 17.02 -11.46 -4.52
CA ALA A 177 18.22 -11.32 -5.33
C ALA A 177 18.31 -9.90 -5.90
N HIS A 178 19.48 -9.27 -5.86
CA HIS A 178 19.71 -8.06 -6.64
C HIS A 178 19.63 -8.37 -8.15
N VAL A 179 19.31 -7.34 -8.95
CA VAL A 179 19.42 -7.46 -10.40
C VAL A 179 20.86 -7.80 -10.78
N THR A 180 21.05 -8.60 -11.84
CA THR A 180 22.38 -9.05 -12.26
C THR A 180 23.34 -7.87 -12.51
N ALA A 181 22.84 -6.74 -13.00
CA ALA A 181 23.63 -5.52 -13.21
C ALA A 181 24.18 -4.91 -11.90
N GLN A 182 23.63 -5.27 -10.75
CA GLN A 182 24.04 -4.82 -9.42
C GLN A 182 24.83 -5.89 -8.64
N GLY A 183 25.23 -6.99 -9.29
CA GLY A 183 26.04 -8.06 -8.69
C GLY A 183 25.30 -9.39 -8.54
N GLY A 184 23.97 -9.39 -8.59
CA GLY A 184 23.16 -10.61 -8.53
C GLY A 184 23.21 -11.37 -7.21
N ASP A 185 23.77 -10.76 -6.16
CA ASP A 185 23.86 -11.33 -4.82
C ASP A 185 22.48 -11.45 -4.16
N VAL A 186 22.39 -12.37 -3.19
CA VAL A 186 21.15 -12.63 -2.45
C VAL A 186 21.22 -11.98 -1.08
N VAL A 187 20.31 -11.05 -0.84
CA VAL A 187 20.12 -10.41 0.45
C VAL A 187 19.17 -11.25 1.29
N THR A 188 19.51 -11.45 2.57
CA THR A 188 18.65 -12.10 3.56
C THR A 188 18.16 -11.08 4.56
N ILE A 189 16.84 -10.96 4.70
CA ILE A 189 16.16 -10.11 5.68
C ILE A 189 15.59 -11.03 6.76
N ASN A 190 16.14 -10.93 7.97
CA ASN A 190 15.73 -11.74 9.11
C ASN A 190 14.55 -11.08 9.83
N TYR A 191 13.61 -11.89 10.31
CA TYR A 191 12.50 -11.43 11.15
C TYR A 191 12.22 -12.44 12.27
N LYS A 192 11.57 -11.96 13.34
CA LYS A 192 11.39 -12.74 14.56
C LYS A 192 10.01 -13.35 14.63
N MET A 193 9.90 -14.65 14.95
CA MET A 193 8.60 -15.30 15.16
C MET A 193 8.12 -15.24 16.62
N ALA A 194 8.95 -14.73 17.53
CA ALA A 194 8.53 -14.48 18.91
C ALA A 194 7.23 -13.64 18.93
N HIS A 195 6.24 -14.10 19.68
CA HIS A 195 4.89 -13.51 19.80
C HIS A 195 4.00 -13.56 18.55
N PHE A 196 4.44 -14.21 17.46
CA PHE A 196 3.59 -14.42 16.28
C PHE A 196 2.32 -15.21 16.63
N LEU A 197 2.47 -16.31 17.39
CA LEU A 197 1.35 -17.15 17.76
C LEU A 197 0.34 -16.41 18.65
N ASP A 198 0.82 -15.55 19.56
CA ASP A 198 -0.04 -14.73 20.41
C ASP A 198 -0.90 -13.77 19.56
N ALA A 199 -0.26 -13.08 18.61
CA ALA A 199 -0.94 -12.20 17.66
C ALA A 199 -1.94 -12.95 16.77
N LEU A 200 -1.57 -14.13 16.27
CA LEU A 200 -2.44 -14.96 15.44
C LEU A 200 -3.68 -15.43 16.21
N LEU A 201 -3.50 -15.91 17.43
CA LEU A 201 -4.62 -16.33 18.28
C LEU A 201 -5.55 -15.15 18.63
N ALA A 202 -5.00 -13.96 18.79
CA ALA A 202 -5.79 -12.75 19.02
C ALA A 202 -6.71 -12.45 17.83
N VAL A 203 -6.19 -12.42 16.60
CA VAL A 203 -7.03 -12.16 15.41
C VAL A 203 -8.05 -13.28 15.17
N GLU A 204 -7.69 -14.54 15.43
CA GLU A 204 -8.62 -15.68 15.33
C GLU A 204 -9.77 -15.62 16.35
N ALA A 205 -9.53 -14.99 17.50
CA ALA A 205 -10.57 -14.73 18.50
C ALA A 205 -11.44 -13.55 18.07
N TRP A 206 -10.84 -12.46 17.58
CA TRP A 206 -11.52 -11.25 17.15
C TRP A 206 -12.40 -11.45 15.91
N GLU A 207 -11.98 -12.31 14.98
CA GLU A 207 -12.77 -12.69 13.81
C GLU A 207 -14.14 -13.27 14.19
N LYS A 208 -14.19 -14.05 15.29
CA LYS A 208 -15.39 -14.79 15.72
C LYS A 208 -16.40 -13.91 16.45
N VAL A 209 -16.02 -12.71 16.87
CA VAL A 209 -16.90 -11.79 17.61
C VAL A 209 -17.36 -10.66 16.70
N LYS A 210 -18.59 -10.19 16.91
CA LYS A 210 -18.97 -8.86 16.42
C LYS A 210 -18.22 -7.82 17.25
N THR A 211 -17.78 -6.73 16.62
CA THR A 211 -16.96 -5.71 17.30
C THR A 211 -17.60 -5.29 18.64
N PRO A 212 -16.86 -5.29 19.77
CA PRO A 212 -17.26 -4.66 21.02
C PRO A 212 -17.62 -3.21 20.74
N LEU A 213 -18.79 -2.81 21.24
CA LEU A 213 -19.24 -1.43 21.26
C LEU A 213 -18.40 -0.58 22.20
#